data_AF-A0AAE5CR28-F1
#
_entry.id   AF-A0AAE5CR28-F1
#
_cell.length_a   1.000
_cell.length_b   1.000
_cell.length_c   1.000
_cell.angle_alpha   90.00
_cell.angle_beta   90.00
_cell.angle_gamma   90.00
#
_symmetry.space_group_name_H-M   'P 1'
#
loop_
_entity.id
_entity.type
_entity.pdbx_description
1 polymer ?
#
loop_
_entity_poly.entity_id
_entity_poly.type
_entity_poly.pdbx_seq_one_letter_code
_entity_poly.pdbx_strand_id
1 'polypeptide(L)'
;MSQEREGRGKDLLSRLSRTLRSGAETLVQETKELTRIGKLKVELLSLENERSRKFEEIGRLAHTLYKEGGTIEQLHEHFEAIDEIEAKIDAKNKEIEKAPPEEKLAQADETPEESVSLYCSQCGAMADADDRFCSKCGNLLKP
;
A
#
# COMPACT_ATOMS: atom_id res chain seq x y z
N MET A 1 49.01 15.33 -24.02
CA MET A 1 47.54 15.41 -24.13
C MET A 1 46.87 14.82 -22.88
N SER A 2 47.16 15.34 -21.68
CA SER A 2 46.66 14.72 -20.42
C SER A 2 46.21 15.70 -19.33
N GLN A 3 46.32 17.03 -19.50
CA GLN A 3 45.99 18.00 -18.44
C GLN A 3 44.60 18.66 -18.58
N GLU A 4 43.85 18.43 -19.66
CA GLU A 4 42.54 19.08 -19.91
C GLU A 4 41.31 18.30 -19.40
N ARG A 5 41.50 17.11 -18.82
CA ARG A 5 40.41 16.27 -18.30
C ARG A 5 40.16 16.44 -16.80
N GLU A 6 41.09 17.05 -16.06
CA GLU A 6 41.05 17.10 -14.59
C GLU A 6 40.27 18.30 -14.02
N GLY A 7 40.12 19.38 -14.80
CA GLY A 7 39.37 20.58 -14.39
C GLY A 7 37.84 20.41 -14.47
N ARG A 8 37.35 19.73 -15.51
CA ARG A 8 35.90 19.51 -15.72
C ARG A 8 35.27 18.62 -14.64
N GLY A 9 36.01 17.64 -14.11
CA GLY A 9 35.51 16.78 -13.03
C GLY A 9 35.31 17.51 -11.70
N LYS A 10 36.21 18.45 -11.36
CA LYS A 10 36.13 19.26 -10.13
C LYS A 10 35.00 20.29 -10.19
N ASP A 11 34.72 20.87 -11.35
CA ASP A 11 33.60 21.79 -11.54
C ASP A 11 32.23 21.09 -11.52
N LEU A 12 32.15 19.86 -12.03
CA LEU A 12 30.92 19.06 -11.96
C LEU A 12 30.63 18.57 -10.54
N LEU A 13 31.64 18.14 -9.79
CA LEU A 13 31.49 17.74 -8.39
C LEU A 13 31.12 18.93 -7.48
N SER A 14 31.66 20.12 -7.73
CA SER A 14 31.35 21.32 -6.93
C SER A 14 29.99 21.93 -7.26
N ARG A 15 29.44 21.66 -8.45
CA ARG A 15 28.03 21.94 -8.80
C ARG A 15 27.09 20.90 -8.21
N LEU A 16 27.45 19.61 -8.28
CA LEU A 16 26.68 18.54 -7.67
C LEU A 16 26.60 18.70 -6.14
N SER A 17 27.70 19.08 -5.47
CA SER A 17 27.70 19.31 -4.03
C SER A 17 26.90 20.55 -3.61
N ARG A 18 26.83 21.58 -4.46
CA ARG A 18 25.97 22.75 -4.23
C ARG A 18 24.49 22.42 -4.43
N THR A 19 24.14 21.64 -5.45
CA THR A 19 22.77 21.17 -5.68
C THR A 19 22.32 20.16 -4.61
N LEU A 20 23.23 19.31 -4.12
CA LEU A 20 22.96 18.43 -2.97
C LEU A 20 22.79 19.22 -1.67
N ARG A 21 23.56 20.29 -1.47
CA ARG A 21 23.45 21.14 -0.27
C ARG A 21 22.21 22.04 -0.30
N SER A 22 21.75 22.49 -1.47
CA SER A 22 20.46 23.17 -1.64
C SER A 22 19.25 22.22 -1.68
N GLY A 23 19.46 20.93 -1.98
CA GLY A 23 18.44 19.88 -1.86
C GLY A 23 18.34 19.26 -0.47
N ALA A 24 19.41 19.32 0.34
CA ALA A 24 19.44 18.78 1.70
C ALA A 24 18.67 19.62 2.73
N GLU A 25 18.36 20.88 2.43
CA GLU A 25 17.50 21.71 3.28
C GLU A 25 16.00 21.37 3.07
N THR A 26 15.63 20.76 1.94
CA THR A 26 14.25 20.37 1.64
C THR A 26 13.98 18.86 1.78
N LEU A 27 15.02 18.04 2.00
CA LEU A 27 14.91 16.56 2.04
C LEU A 27 15.18 15.91 3.41
N VAL A 28 15.24 16.70 4.49
CA VAL A 28 15.36 16.18 5.89
C VAL A 28 14.07 16.35 6.70
N GLN A 29 13.05 17.06 6.19
CA GLN A 29 11.82 17.35 6.94
C GLN A 29 10.58 16.55 6.53
N GLU A 30 10.57 15.84 5.40
CA GLU A 30 9.44 14.96 5.02
C GLU A 30 9.34 13.66 5.85
N THR A 31 10.22 13.44 6.83
CA THR A 31 10.03 12.35 7.81
C THR A 31 9.09 12.75 8.96
N LYS A 32 8.68 14.02 9.09
CA LYS A 32 8.02 14.54 10.30
C LYS A 32 6.52 14.83 10.23
N GLU A 33 5.89 14.86 9.06
CA GLU A 33 4.50 15.32 8.94
C GLU A 33 3.54 14.16 8.54
N LEU A 34 3.65 12.99 9.17
CA LEU A 34 2.57 12.00 9.10
C LEU A 34 1.42 12.49 9.99
N THR A 35 0.30 12.84 9.37
CA THR A 35 -0.95 13.10 10.12
C THR A 35 -1.31 11.87 10.97
N ARG A 36 -2.12 12.08 12.01
CA ARG A 36 -2.60 11.00 12.88
C ARG A 36 -3.19 9.84 12.08
N ILE A 37 -4.02 10.13 11.08
CA ILE A 37 -4.62 9.13 10.19
C ILE A 37 -3.56 8.40 9.36
N GLY A 38 -2.57 9.13 8.83
CA GLY A 38 -1.47 8.52 8.06
C GLY A 38 -0.69 7.49 8.89
N LYS A 39 -0.38 7.83 10.15
CA LYS A 39 0.26 6.90 11.09
C LYS A 39 -0.62 5.66 11.36
N LEU A 40 -1.91 5.86 11.63
CA LEU A 40 -2.85 4.76 11.87
C LEU A 40 -2.95 3.82 10.66
N LYS A 41 -2.96 4.36 9.42
CA LYS A 41 -2.98 3.57 8.18
C LYS A 41 -1.70 2.79 7.95
N VAL A 42 -0.53 3.35 8.25
CA VAL A 42 0.75 2.63 8.16
C VAL A 42 0.79 1.47 9.14
N GLU A 43 0.33 1.69 10.38
CA GLU A 43 0.24 0.64 11.39
C GLU A 43 -0.79 -0.43 11.01
N LEU A 44 -1.93 -0.04 10.41
CA LEU A 44 -2.93 -0.95 9.87
C LEU A 44 -2.33 -1.84 8.76
N LEU A 45 -1.64 -1.25 7.79
CA LEU A 45 -0.96 -1.99 6.70
C LEU A 45 0.06 -2.99 7.26
N SER A 46 0.79 -2.62 8.32
CA SER A 46 1.71 -3.53 8.99
C SER A 46 0.99 -4.74 9.60
N LEU A 47 -0.13 -4.52 10.28
CA LEU A 47 -0.93 -5.59 10.89
C LEU A 47 -1.58 -6.50 9.83
N GLU A 48 -2.06 -5.93 8.72
CA GLU A 48 -2.61 -6.71 7.60
C GLU A 48 -1.55 -7.63 6.98
N ASN A 49 -0.33 -7.11 6.80
CA ASN A 49 0.81 -7.90 6.34
C ASN A 49 1.20 -8.99 7.34
N GLU A 50 1.15 -8.70 8.65
CA GLU A 50 1.41 -9.69 9.70
C GLU A 50 0.37 -10.81 9.69
N ARG A 51 -0.92 -10.46 9.57
CA ARG A 51 -2.02 -11.41 9.40
C ARG A 51 -1.81 -12.31 8.18
N SER A 52 -1.45 -11.72 7.04
CA SER A 52 -1.17 -12.47 5.81
C SER A 52 -0.05 -13.50 6.01
N ARG A 53 1.05 -13.10 6.65
CA ARG A 53 2.16 -14.01 6.96
C ARG A 53 1.75 -15.15 7.89
N LYS A 54 0.87 -14.88 8.86
CA LYS A 54 0.33 -15.91 9.75
C LYS A 54 -0.53 -16.93 9.00
N PHE A 55 -1.39 -16.49 8.09
CA PHE A 55 -2.14 -17.42 7.24
C PHE A 55 -1.23 -18.28 6.34
N GLU A 56 -0.15 -17.71 5.80
CA GLU A 56 0.83 -18.49 5.04
C GLU A 56 1.56 -19.54 5.92
N GLU A 57 1.92 -19.17 7.16
CA GLU A 57 2.52 -20.08 8.13
C GLU A 57 1.57 -21.24 8.45
N ILE A 58 0.31 -20.93 8.76
CA ILE A 58 -0.75 -21.92 8.97
C ILE A 58 -0.92 -22.81 7.75
N GLY A 59 -0.95 -22.26 6.54
CA GLY A 59 -1.09 -23.05 5.31
C GLY A 59 0.04 -24.06 5.13
N ARG A 60 1.30 -23.65 5.41
CA ARG A 60 2.45 -24.56 5.38
C ARG A 60 2.33 -25.66 6.44
N LEU A 61 1.97 -25.30 7.68
CA LEU A 61 1.79 -26.25 8.77
C LEU A 61 0.64 -27.21 8.49
N ALA A 62 -0.51 -26.72 8.02
CA ALA A 62 -1.66 -27.53 7.67
C ALA A 62 -1.32 -28.58 6.60
N HIS A 63 -0.53 -28.21 5.59
CA HIS A 63 -0.07 -29.17 4.59
C HIS A 63 0.89 -30.23 5.17
N THR A 64 1.76 -29.86 6.11
CA THR A 64 2.60 -30.83 6.84
C THR A 64 1.75 -31.77 7.69
N LEU A 65 0.81 -31.22 8.47
CA LEU A 65 -0.13 -31.98 9.29
C LEU A 65 -0.94 -32.97 8.46
N TYR A 66 -1.43 -32.57 7.28
CA TYR A 66 -2.10 -33.46 6.35
C TYR A 66 -1.24 -34.66 5.93
N LYS A 67 0.06 -34.46 5.70
CA LYS A 67 0.99 -35.54 5.31
C LYS A 67 1.34 -36.46 6.48
N GLU A 68 1.44 -35.90 7.68
CA GLU A 68 1.90 -36.61 8.87
C GLU A 68 0.75 -37.22 9.69
N GLY A 69 -0.51 -36.99 9.29
CA GLY A 69 -1.69 -37.42 10.04
C GLY A 69 -1.92 -36.60 11.31
N GLY A 70 -1.39 -35.38 11.36
CA GLY A 70 -1.62 -34.42 12.43
C GLY A 70 -3.03 -33.85 12.40
N THR A 71 -3.37 -33.11 13.46
CA THR A 71 -4.74 -32.61 13.68
C THR A 71 -4.77 -31.08 13.77
N ILE A 72 -5.95 -30.49 13.58
CA ILE A 72 -6.13 -29.04 13.54
C ILE A 72 -5.82 -28.35 14.87
N GLU A 73 -5.91 -29.08 15.98
CA GLU A 73 -5.60 -28.60 17.33
C GLU A 73 -4.16 -28.08 17.43
N GLN A 74 -3.24 -28.61 16.59
CA GLN A 74 -1.85 -28.15 16.53
C GLN A 74 -1.68 -26.76 15.91
N LEU A 75 -2.72 -26.22 15.26
CA LEU A 75 -2.75 -24.88 14.69
C LEU A 75 -3.40 -23.85 15.62
N HIS A 76 -3.90 -24.27 16.78
CA HIS A 76 -4.72 -23.42 17.66
C HIS A 76 -4.01 -22.13 18.06
N GLU A 77 -2.75 -22.21 18.51
CA GLU A 77 -1.95 -21.02 18.89
C GLU A 77 -1.78 -20.03 17.72
N HIS A 78 -1.71 -20.52 16.48
CA HIS A 78 -1.62 -19.66 15.30
C HIS A 78 -2.95 -18.97 14.99
N PHE A 79 -4.09 -19.63 15.25
CA PHE A 79 -5.41 -19.01 15.12
C PHE A 79 -5.63 -17.95 16.19
N GLU A 80 -5.28 -18.22 17.45
CA GLU A 80 -5.36 -17.21 18.52
C GLU A 80 -4.52 -15.96 18.17
N ALA A 81 -3.32 -16.14 17.63
CA ALA A 81 -2.50 -15.02 17.17
C ALA A 81 -3.16 -14.22 16.03
N ILE A 82 -3.89 -14.87 15.13
CA ILE A 82 -4.66 -14.18 14.07
C ILE A 82 -5.81 -13.39 14.69
N ASP A 83 -6.58 -14.00 15.61
CA ASP A 83 -7.71 -13.34 16.28
C ASP A 83 -7.25 -12.07 17.00
N GLU A 84 -6.08 -12.11 17.65
CA GLU A 84 -5.47 -10.92 18.27
C GLU A 84 -5.10 -9.84 17.24
N ILE A 85 -4.52 -10.22 16.10
CA ILE A 85 -4.16 -9.27 15.04
C ILE A 85 -5.43 -8.65 14.45
N GLU A 86 -6.47 -9.44 14.20
CA GLU A 86 -7.75 -8.98 13.67
C GLU A 86 -8.45 -8.02 14.65
N ALA A 87 -8.42 -8.31 15.95
CA ALA A 87 -8.92 -7.39 16.97
C ALA A 87 -8.17 -6.04 16.96
N LYS A 88 -6.84 -6.05 16.74
CA LYS A 88 -6.03 -4.82 16.62
C LYS A 88 -6.36 -4.05 15.32
N ILE A 89 -6.56 -4.75 14.21
CA ILE A 89 -6.99 -4.17 12.92
C ILE A 89 -8.34 -3.46 13.10
N ASP A 90 -9.31 -4.14 13.69
CA ASP A 90 -10.65 -3.60 13.94
C ASP A 90 -10.63 -2.38 14.85
N ALA A 91 -9.80 -2.41 15.90
CA ALA A 91 -9.61 -1.26 16.78
C ALA A 91 -9.07 -0.04 16.00
N LYS A 92 -8.06 -0.24 15.15
CA LYS A 92 -7.48 0.85 14.33
C LYS A 92 -8.44 1.37 13.29
N ASN A 93 -9.20 0.50 12.62
CA ASN A 93 -10.24 0.93 11.67
C ASN A 93 -11.27 1.82 12.36
N LYS A 94 -11.74 1.44 13.56
CA LYS A 94 -12.65 2.28 14.36
C LYS A 94 -12.03 3.62 14.76
N GLU A 95 -10.73 3.68 15.03
CA GLU A 95 -10.03 4.95 15.31
C GLU A 95 -9.97 5.85 14.08
N ILE A 96 -9.69 5.29 12.90
CA ILE A 96 -9.66 6.02 11.63
C ILE A 96 -11.07 6.52 11.26
N GLU A 97 -12.10 5.70 11.47
CA GLU A 97 -13.50 6.08 11.22
C GLU A 97 -13.96 7.25 12.09
N LYS A 98 -13.55 7.28 13.36
CA LYS A 98 -13.88 8.36 14.31
C LYS A 98 -13.08 9.63 14.08
N ALA A 99 -12.04 9.62 13.25
CA ALA A 99 -11.23 10.79 12.99
C ALA A 99 -12.04 11.89 12.26
N PRO A 100 -11.81 13.18 12.56
CA PRO A 100 -12.53 14.28 11.93
C PRO A 100 -12.37 14.29 10.40
N PRO A 101 -13.36 14.80 9.65
CA PRO A 101 -13.30 14.85 8.18
C PRO A 101 -12.09 15.62 7.64
N GLU A 102 -11.66 16.67 8.34
CA GLU A 102 -10.53 17.52 7.95
C GLU A 102 -9.20 16.74 7.88
N GLU A 103 -8.98 15.79 8.80
CA GLU A 103 -7.79 14.92 8.78
C GLU A 103 -7.88 13.83 7.69
N LYS A 104 -9.10 13.45 7.27
CA LYS A 104 -9.33 12.45 6.20
C LYS A 104 -9.11 13.05 4.82
N LEU A 105 -9.47 14.32 4.64
CA LEU A 105 -9.38 15.07 3.38
C LEU A 105 -7.94 15.50 3.05
N ALA A 106 -7.10 15.75 4.07
CA ALA A 106 -5.69 16.13 3.90
C ALA A 106 -4.79 15.05 3.27
N GLN A 107 -5.36 13.88 2.92
CA GLN A 107 -4.68 12.78 2.22
C GLN A 107 -5.48 12.31 0.98
N ALA A 108 -6.48 13.08 0.56
CA ALA A 108 -7.20 12.88 -0.70
C ALA A 108 -6.71 13.90 -1.74
N ASP A 109 -5.44 13.79 -2.12
CA ASP A 109 -4.96 14.16 -3.46
C ASP A 109 -4.70 12.81 -4.14
N GLU A 110 -5.36 12.39 -5.21
CA GLU A 110 -5.73 13.14 -6.41
C GLU A 110 -7.19 12.84 -6.87
N THR A 111 -7.84 13.92 -7.33
CA THR A 111 -9.06 14.05 -8.17
C THR A 111 -10.40 13.41 -7.74
N PRO A 112 -11.43 14.24 -7.43
CA PRO A 112 -12.81 13.89 -7.75
C PRO A 112 -13.05 14.28 -9.21
N GLU A 113 -12.57 13.47 -10.15
CA GLU A 113 -13.26 13.42 -11.44
C GLU A 113 -14.48 12.52 -11.23
N GLU A 114 -15.66 13.09 -11.45
CA GLU A 114 -16.93 12.36 -11.48
C GLU A 114 -16.82 11.22 -12.49
N SER A 115 -16.41 10.04 -12.03
CA SER A 115 -16.35 8.84 -12.85
C SER A 115 -17.79 8.43 -13.15
N VAL A 116 -18.23 8.72 -14.36
CA VAL A 116 -19.49 8.21 -14.90
C VAL A 116 -19.36 6.69 -14.95
N SER A 117 -19.89 6.01 -13.94
CA SER A 117 -19.85 4.55 -13.86
C SER A 117 -20.68 3.95 -14.99
N LEU A 118 -20.00 3.32 -15.95
CA LEU A 118 -20.63 2.59 -17.04
C LEU A 118 -20.86 1.14 -16.61
N TYR A 119 -21.93 0.53 -17.13
CA TYR A 119 -22.23 -0.87 -16.90
C TYR A 119 -22.22 -1.65 -18.21
N CYS A 120 -21.62 -2.84 -18.19
CA CYS A 120 -21.62 -3.74 -19.32
C CYS A 120 -23.05 -4.20 -19.62
N SER A 121 -23.55 -3.86 -20.81
CA SER A 121 -24.89 -4.27 -21.28
C SER A 121 -25.09 -5.78 -21.45
N GLN A 122 -24.01 -6.57 -21.44
CA GLN A 122 -24.09 -8.04 -21.57
C GLN A 122 -24.07 -8.78 -20.24
N CYS A 123 -23.23 -8.36 -19.28
CA CYS A 123 -23.04 -9.10 -18.03
C CYS A 123 -23.33 -8.29 -16.76
N GLY A 124 -23.65 -7.00 -16.89
CA GLY A 124 -23.95 -6.10 -15.78
C GLY A 124 -22.74 -5.72 -14.92
N ALA A 125 -21.52 -6.09 -15.32
CA ALA A 125 -20.31 -5.67 -14.60
C ALA A 125 -20.11 -4.16 -14.74
N MET A 126 -19.67 -3.54 -13.64
CA MET A 126 -19.21 -2.16 -13.65
C MET A 126 -17.94 -2.07 -14.48
N ALA A 127 -17.83 -1.02 -15.29
CA ALA A 127 -16.69 -0.74 -16.13
C ALA A 127 -16.29 0.73 -16.01
N ASP A 128 -15.00 0.99 -16.19
CA ASP A 128 -14.47 2.34 -16.22
C ASP A 128 -14.75 3.02 -17.56
N ALA A 129 -14.83 4.35 -17.56
CA ALA A 129 -15.15 5.11 -18.77
C ALA A 129 -14.10 4.97 -19.89
N ASP A 130 -12.87 4.62 -19.52
CA ASP A 130 -11.76 4.41 -20.44
C ASP A 130 -11.66 2.95 -20.94
N ASP A 131 -12.46 2.02 -20.38
CA ASP A 131 -12.41 0.61 -20.78
C ASP A 131 -13.05 0.39 -22.15
N ARG A 132 -12.27 -0.16 -23.08
CA ARG A 132 -12.78 -0.59 -24.40
C ARG A 132 -13.50 -1.93 -24.36
N PHE A 133 -13.16 -2.77 -23.38
CA PHE A 133 -13.70 -4.13 -23.23
C PHE A 133 -14.02 -4.40 -21.76
N CYS A 134 -15.09 -5.14 -21.51
CA CYS A 134 -15.47 -5.54 -20.16
C CYS A 134 -14.45 -6.53 -19.60
N SER A 135 -13.84 -6.19 -18.45
CA SER A 135 -12.90 -7.04 -17.71
C SER A 135 -13.49 -8.38 -17.26
N LYS A 136 -14.82 -8.48 -17.11
CA LYS A 136 -15.52 -9.70 -16.66
C LYS A 136 -15.89 -10.66 -17.79
N CYS A 137 -16.37 -10.16 -18.93
CA CYS A 137 -16.91 -11.00 -20.00
C CYS A 137 -16.24 -10.80 -21.37
N GLY A 138 -15.30 -9.86 -21.50
CA GLY A 138 -14.57 -9.59 -22.73
C GLY A 138 -15.38 -8.88 -23.82
N ASN A 139 -16.65 -8.55 -23.57
CA ASN A 139 -17.47 -7.86 -24.57
C ASN A 139 -17.05 -6.39 -24.73
N LEU A 140 -17.15 -5.86 -25.96
CA LEU A 140 -16.91 -4.45 -26.25
C LEU A 140 -17.89 -3.57 -25.48
N LEU A 141 -17.35 -2.61 -24.75
CA LEU A 141 -18.12 -1.56 -24.11
C LEU A 141 -18.39 -0.51 -25.18
N LYS A 142 -19.68 -0.20 -25.39
CA LYS A 142 -20.04 0.91 -26.29
C LYS A 142 -19.87 2.20 -25.50
N PRO A 143 -19.19 3.22 -26.05
CA PRO A 143 -19.18 4.56 -25.46
C PRO A 143 -20.60 5.14 -25.41
#